data_AF-A0AA38UGJ7-F1
#
_entry.id   AF-A0AA38UGJ7-F1
#
_cell.length_a   1.000
_cell.length_b   1.000
_cell.length_c   1.000
_cell.angle_alpha   90.00
_cell.angle_beta   90.00
_cell.angle_gamma   90.00
#
_symmetry.space_group_name_H-M   'P 1'
#
loop_
_entity.id
_entity.type
_entity.pdbx_description
1 polymer ?
#
loop_
_entity_poly.entity_id
_entity_poly.type
_entity_poly.pdbx_seq_one_letter_code
_entity_poly.pdbx_strand_id
1 'polypeptide(L)'
;MAMPVDNEDLDDCAPARSVEARALLDSIIERRTPKAASAAAITFINHLRTNSATLTRAPVFWTGKINRKGAKAVADLLKKDKSIVGSHGGFTVFDALDDAKVPRSETANWKPDPDWRAVCGAFAEYAKPADKKAHLVYGPEYDKVHNVWSDDEWPALEKNTAVAQVYAYEMNEDGRTWTDKGEIKASRKGSPVHSANASPHNSDVE
;
A
#
# COMPACT_ATOMS: atom_id res chain seq x y z
N MET A 1 -23.52 17.52 -65.23
CA MET A 1 -22.21 17.03 -64.76
C MET A 1 -22.16 17.38 -63.27
N ALA A 2 -22.47 16.52 -62.29
CA ALA A 2 -21.95 15.20 -61.89
C ALA A 2 -20.59 15.26 -61.12
N MET A 3 -20.69 15.35 -59.77
CA MET A 3 -19.89 14.81 -58.62
C MET A 3 -18.34 15.03 -58.54
N PRO A 4 -17.62 14.84 -57.40
CA PRO A 4 -17.99 14.29 -56.06
C PRO A 4 -17.43 15.00 -54.78
N VAL A 5 -17.89 14.43 -53.66
CA VAL A 5 -17.51 14.41 -52.21
C VAL A 5 -16.03 14.64 -51.86
N ASP A 6 -15.76 15.27 -50.70
CA ASP A 6 -14.85 14.70 -49.68
C ASP A 6 -15.23 15.13 -48.25
N ASN A 7 -15.26 14.13 -47.39
CA ASN A 7 -15.55 14.07 -45.96
C ASN A 7 -14.20 14.10 -45.20
N GLU A 8 -14.23 14.26 -43.87
CA GLU A 8 -13.10 14.10 -42.92
C GLU A 8 -12.17 15.35 -42.87
N ASP A 9 -11.83 15.98 -41.74
CA ASP A 9 -11.46 15.43 -40.44
C ASP A 9 -12.07 16.21 -39.25
N LEU A 10 -12.90 15.52 -38.49
CA LEU A 10 -12.93 15.64 -37.04
C LEU A 10 -11.75 14.81 -36.53
N ASP A 11 -10.68 15.41 -36.03
CA ASP A 11 -10.01 14.90 -34.81
C ASP A 11 -8.86 15.77 -34.30
N ASP A 12 -8.57 15.52 -33.02
CA ASP A 12 -7.29 15.78 -32.35
C ASP A 12 -6.97 17.21 -31.87
N CYS A 13 -7.70 17.64 -30.84
CA CYS A 13 -7.13 18.55 -29.85
C CYS A 13 -7.13 17.93 -28.44
N ALA A 14 -6.51 16.75 -28.29
CA ALA A 14 -5.98 16.32 -27.00
C ALA A 14 -4.84 15.29 -27.14
N PRO A 15 -3.56 15.73 -27.04
CA PRO A 15 -2.65 14.90 -26.24
C PRO A 15 -1.62 15.66 -25.39
N ALA A 16 -1.60 16.99 -25.31
CA ALA A 16 -0.54 17.70 -24.56
C ALA A 16 -0.57 17.43 -23.04
N ARG A 17 -1.76 17.31 -22.43
CA ARG A 17 -1.91 17.09 -20.98
C ARG A 17 -1.60 15.66 -20.52
N SER A 18 -1.63 14.69 -21.43
CA SER A 18 -1.34 13.28 -21.12
C SER A 18 0.16 13.02 -20.99
N VAL A 19 0.99 13.78 -21.70
CA VAL A 19 2.45 13.55 -21.76
C VAL A 19 3.13 14.19 -20.55
N GLU A 20 2.71 15.38 -20.15
CA GLU A 20 3.26 16.08 -18.97
C GLU A 20 2.95 15.33 -17.67
N ALA A 21 1.77 14.71 -17.56
CA ALA A 21 1.43 13.88 -16.40
C ALA A 21 2.31 12.62 -16.31
N ARG A 22 2.69 12.01 -17.45
CA ARG A 22 3.61 10.86 -17.50
C ARG A 22 5.05 11.27 -17.15
N ALA A 23 5.53 12.39 -17.68
CA ALA A 23 6.87 12.90 -17.39
C ALA A 23 7.05 13.30 -15.92
N LEU A 24 6.01 13.87 -15.29
CA LEU A 24 6.00 14.14 -13.85
C LEU A 24 6.07 12.86 -13.02
N LEU A 25 5.39 11.80 -13.46
CA LEU A 25 5.43 10.49 -12.83
C LEU A 25 6.79 9.81 -12.96
N ASP A 26 7.42 9.89 -14.13
CA ASP A 26 8.79 9.41 -14.33
C ASP A 26 9.77 10.19 -13.44
N SER A 27 9.59 11.51 -13.28
CA SER A 27 10.45 12.33 -12.41
C SER A 27 10.28 12.08 -10.90
N ILE A 28 9.10 11.62 -10.47
CA ILE A 28 8.83 11.24 -9.08
C ILE A 28 9.42 9.85 -8.79
N ILE A 29 9.39 8.95 -9.77
CA ILE A 29 9.99 7.61 -9.70
C ILE A 29 11.53 7.70 -9.72
N GLU A 30 12.11 8.61 -10.52
CA GLU A 30 13.56 8.82 -10.63
C GLU A 30 14.22 9.37 -9.35
N ARG A 31 13.49 10.12 -8.51
CA ARG A 31 14.10 10.75 -7.31
C ARG A 31 14.38 9.78 -6.17
N ARG A 32 14.08 8.47 -6.28
CA ARG A 32 14.24 7.51 -5.17
C ARG A 32 14.82 6.13 -5.46
N THR A 33 15.41 5.82 -6.63
CA THR A 33 15.97 4.47 -6.85
C THR A 33 17.31 4.45 -7.60
N PRO A 34 18.40 3.90 -7.02
CA PRO A 34 19.43 3.26 -7.83
C PRO A 34 18.85 1.92 -8.31
N LYS A 35 18.69 1.80 -9.63
CA LYS A 35 18.02 0.73 -10.42
C LYS A 35 16.55 1.03 -10.71
N ALA A 36 16.24 1.29 -11.98
CA ALA A 36 14.89 1.55 -12.48
C ALA A 36 13.95 0.39 -12.12
N ALA A 37 12.74 0.71 -11.64
CA ALA A 37 11.74 -0.28 -11.30
C ALA A 37 11.41 -1.17 -12.52
N SER A 38 11.14 -2.46 -12.31
CA SER A 38 10.78 -3.34 -13.42
C SER A 38 9.47 -2.90 -14.10
N ALA A 39 9.31 -3.29 -15.36
CA ALA A 39 8.10 -3.00 -16.13
C ALA A 39 6.81 -3.50 -15.43
N ALA A 40 6.88 -4.62 -14.72
CA ALA A 40 5.77 -5.15 -13.95
C ALA A 40 5.44 -4.33 -12.70
N ALA A 41 6.46 -3.84 -11.98
CA ALA A 41 6.25 -2.90 -10.88
C ALA A 41 5.60 -1.60 -11.39
N ILE A 42 6.09 -1.05 -12.51
CA ILE A 42 5.51 0.14 -13.15
C ILE A 42 4.06 -0.11 -13.58
N THR A 43 3.77 -1.27 -14.19
CA THR A 43 2.42 -1.66 -14.62
C THR A 43 1.45 -1.72 -13.44
N PHE A 44 1.88 -2.33 -12.33
CA PHE A 44 1.10 -2.39 -11.10
C PHE A 44 0.80 -1.00 -10.53
N ILE A 45 1.82 -0.15 -10.41
CA ILE A 45 1.69 1.21 -9.88
C ILE A 45 0.72 2.03 -10.75
N ASN A 46 0.84 1.94 -12.07
CA ASN A 46 -0.07 2.60 -13.01
C ASN A 46 -1.51 2.06 -12.88
N HIS A 47 -1.67 0.76 -12.66
CA HIS A 47 -2.98 0.14 -12.42
C HIS A 47 -3.63 0.72 -11.15
N LEU A 48 -2.90 0.77 -10.03
CA LEU A 48 -3.40 1.34 -8.78
C LEU A 48 -3.82 2.81 -8.93
N ARG A 49 -2.98 3.62 -9.58
CA ARG A 49 -3.27 5.04 -9.80
C ARG A 49 -4.55 5.23 -10.61
N THR A 50 -4.66 4.52 -11.74
CA THR A 50 -5.78 4.65 -12.69
C THR A 50 -7.08 4.11 -12.12
N ASN A 51 -7.03 3.00 -11.37
CA ASN A 51 -8.19 2.35 -10.78
C ASN A 51 -8.42 2.75 -9.32
N SER A 52 -7.76 3.79 -8.82
CA SER A 52 -7.85 4.17 -7.40
C SER A 52 -9.29 4.42 -6.93
N ALA A 53 -10.18 4.89 -7.81
CA ALA A 53 -11.60 5.09 -7.48
C ALA A 53 -12.38 3.77 -7.23
N THR A 54 -11.91 2.64 -7.76
CA THR A 54 -12.54 1.32 -7.59
C THR A 54 -11.90 0.50 -6.47
N LEU A 55 -10.78 0.96 -5.88
CA LEU A 55 -10.11 0.33 -4.74
C LEU A 55 -10.81 0.67 -3.42
N THR A 56 -12.10 0.35 -3.32
CA THR A 56 -12.98 0.68 -2.20
C THR A 56 -12.88 -0.28 -1.01
N ARG A 57 -12.24 -1.44 -1.20
CA ARG A 57 -11.96 -2.42 -0.14
C ARG A 57 -10.99 -1.83 0.89
N ALA A 58 -10.97 -2.34 2.11
CA ALA A 58 -10.04 -1.87 3.14
C ALA A 58 -8.64 -2.49 2.95
N PRO A 59 -7.57 -1.69 2.77
CA PRO A 59 -6.23 -2.24 2.62
C PRO A 59 -5.77 -2.90 3.93
N VAL A 60 -5.30 -4.13 3.83
CA VAL A 60 -4.75 -4.94 4.93
C VAL A 60 -3.27 -5.16 4.68
N PHE A 61 -2.44 -4.54 5.51
CA PHE A 61 -0.99 -4.62 5.51
C PHE A 61 -0.52 -5.68 6.50
N TRP A 62 0.70 -6.19 6.30
CA TRP A 62 1.31 -7.07 7.27
C TRP A 62 2.81 -6.91 7.33
N THR A 63 3.34 -7.03 8.53
CA THR A 63 4.78 -7.02 8.78
C THR A 63 5.15 -8.04 9.87
N GLY A 64 6.42 -8.42 9.92
CA GLY A 64 6.91 -9.43 10.85
C GLY A 64 8.24 -9.98 10.38
N LYS A 65 9.26 -9.92 11.24
CA LYS A 65 10.60 -10.46 10.96
C LYS A 65 10.62 -11.95 11.26
N ILE A 66 10.31 -12.29 12.51
CA ILE A 66 10.08 -13.66 12.95
C ILE A 66 8.61 -13.98 12.63
N ASN A 67 8.33 -15.10 11.98
CA ASN A 67 6.98 -15.48 11.53
C ASN A 67 6.30 -14.55 10.51
N ARG A 68 7.04 -14.01 9.52
CA ARG A 68 6.46 -13.29 8.36
C ARG A 68 5.30 -14.05 7.68
N LYS A 69 5.39 -15.40 7.62
CA LYS A 69 4.34 -16.26 7.07
C LYS A 69 3.07 -16.25 7.94
N GLY A 70 3.22 -16.22 9.26
CA GLY A 70 2.11 -16.11 10.21
C GLY A 70 1.41 -14.76 10.10
N ALA A 71 2.17 -13.65 10.07
CA ALA A 71 1.57 -12.32 9.96
C ALA A 71 0.78 -12.16 8.65
N LYS A 72 1.30 -12.72 7.55
CA LYS A 72 0.55 -12.81 6.29
C LYS A 72 -0.70 -13.68 6.42
N ALA A 73 -0.61 -14.85 7.05
CA ALA A 73 -1.75 -15.76 7.22
C ALA A 73 -2.88 -15.09 8.03
N VAL A 74 -2.53 -14.36 9.08
CA VAL A 74 -3.49 -13.56 9.86
C VAL A 74 -4.07 -12.43 9.03
N ALA A 75 -3.29 -11.71 8.22
CA ALA A 75 -3.84 -10.71 7.30
C ALA A 75 -4.82 -11.32 6.28
N ASP A 76 -4.53 -12.54 5.78
CA ASP A 76 -5.42 -13.27 4.88
C ASP A 76 -6.72 -13.75 5.55
N LEU A 77 -6.72 -13.92 6.88
CA LEU A 77 -7.92 -14.18 7.67
C LEU A 77 -8.68 -12.88 7.94
N LEU A 78 -8.00 -11.84 8.44
CA LEU A 78 -8.58 -10.55 8.80
C LEU A 78 -9.26 -9.87 7.61
N LYS A 79 -8.70 -9.98 6.40
CA LYS A 79 -9.32 -9.42 5.19
C LYS A 79 -10.68 -10.02 4.83
N LYS A 80 -11.01 -11.20 5.37
CA LYS A 80 -12.30 -11.87 5.17
C LYS A 80 -13.32 -11.52 6.27
N ASP A 81 -12.86 -10.97 7.38
CA ASP A 81 -13.72 -10.62 8.52
C ASP A 81 -14.38 -9.26 8.31
N LYS A 82 -15.55 -9.26 7.68
CA LYS A 82 -16.32 -8.03 7.38
C LYS A 82 -16.73 -7.25 8.62
N SER A 83 -16.75 -7.85 9.81
CA SER A 83 -17.01 -7.12 11.05
C SER A 83 -15.87 -6.15 11.40
N ILE A 84 -14.66 -6.45 10.93
CA ILE A 84 -13.45 -5.66 11.15
C ILE A 84 -13.16 -4.76 9.96
N VAL A 85 -13.05 -5.34 8.77
CA VAL A 85 -12.59 -4.64 7.54
C VAL A 85 -13.70 -3.96 6.75
N GLY A 86 -14.93 -4.01 7.26
CA GLY A 86 -16.07 -3.33 6.67
C GLY A 86 -16.80 -4.12 5.58
N SER A 87 -17.86 -3.52 5.05
CA SER A 87 -18.86 -4.18 4.21
C SER A 87 -18.33 -4.67 2.87
N HIS A 88 -17.32 -3.97 2.32
CA HIS A 88 -16.64 -4.31 1.07
C HIS A 88 -15.55 -5.38 1.25
N GLY A 89 -15.22 -5.75 2.49
CA GLY A 89 -14.10 -6.65 2.77
C GLY A 89 -12.73 -5.99 2.64
N GLY A 90 -11.70 -6.74 3.01
CA GLY A 90 -10.32 -6.28 2.99
C GLY A 90 -9.54 -6.84 1.81
N PHE A 91 -8.37 -6.26 1.51
CA PHE A 91 -7.48 -6.74 0.45
C PHE A 91 -6.03 -6.44 0.77
N THR A 92 -5.14 -7.32 0.33
CA THR A 92 -3.69 -7.26 0.52
C THR A 92 -2.99 -6.77 -0.75
N VAL A 93 -1.71 -6.40 -0.68
CA VAL A 93 -0.94 -6.08 -1.90
C VAL A 93 -0.91 -7.25 -2.89
N PHE A 94 -0.98 -8.50 -2.41
CA PHE A 94 -1.09 -9.67 -3.29
C PHE A 94 -2.43 -9.77 -4.01
N ASP A 95 -3.54 -9.45 -3.33
CA ASP A 95 -4.84 -9.41 -3.98
C ASP A 95 -4.87 -8.31 -5.06
N ALA A 96 -4.26 -7.15 -4.77
CA ALA A 96 -4.14 -6.07 -5.75
C ALA A 96 -3.25 -6.46 -6.94
N LEU A 97 -2.16 -7.20 -6.72
CA LEU A 97 -1.30 -7.72 -7.79
C LEU A 97 -2.04 -8.71 -8.68
N ASP A 98 -2.84 -9.61 -8.07
CA ASP A 98 -3.68 -10.55 -8.78
C ASP A 98 -4.77 -9.80 -9.59
N ASP A 99 -5.40 -8.77 -9.03
CA ASP A 99 -6.38 -7.89 -9.72
C ASP A 99 -5.75 -7.12 -10.90
N ALA A 100 -4.51 -6.66 -10.74
CA ALA A 100 -3.72 -6.01 -11.78
C ALA A 100 -3.20 -6.99 -12.85
N LYS A 101 -3.48 -8.29 -12.71
CA LYS A 101 -3.03 -9.37 -13.60
C LYS A 101 -1.51 -9.44 -13.73
N VAL A 102 -0.77 -9.06 -12.68
CA VAL A 102 0.69 -9.19 -12.66
C VAL A 102 1.05 -10.64 -12.33
N PRO A 103 1.75 -11.37 -13.22
CA PRO A 103 2.03 -12.78 -13.00
C PRO A 103 2.89 -13.00 -11.76
N ARG A 104 2.53 -13.99 -10.94
CA ARG A 104 3.31 -14.33 -9.74
C ARG A 104 4.75 -14.72 -10.05
N SER A 105 5.01 -15.28 -11.23
CA SER A 105 6.36 -15.58 -11.74
C SER A 105 7.25 -14.35 -11.83
N GLU A 106 6.68 -13.18 -12.12
CA GLU A 106 7.42 -11.91 -12.18
C GLU A 106 7.65 -11.34 -10.77
N THR A 107 6.68 -11.52 -9.87
CA THR A 107 6.78 -11.06 -8.48
C THR A 107 7.66 -11.96 -7.58
N ALA A 108 7.95 -13.19 -8.01
CA ALA A 108 8.65 -14.20 -7.22
C ALA A 108 10.06 -13.75 -6.80
N ASN A 109 10.70 -12.90 -7.61
CA ASN A 109 12.07 -12.44 -7.41
C ASN A 109 12.17 -11.13 -6.61
N TRP A 110 11.05 -10.47 -6.27
CA TRP A 110 11.09 -9.11 -5.73
C TRP A 110 11.56 -9.00 -4.24
N LYS A 111 12.10 -10.04 -3.60
CA LYS A 111 12.36 -10.00 -2.14
C LYS A 111 13.84 -9.91 -1.74
N PRO A 112 14.22 -8.95 -0.86
CA PRO A 112 13.73 -7.57 -0.74
C PRO A 112 14.45 -6.68 -1.76
N ASP A 113 13.85 -6.52 -2.93
CA ASP A 113 14.37 -5.73 -4.06
C ASP A 113 13.61 -4.37 -4.10
N PRO A 114 14.22 -3.27 -4.56
CA PRO A 114 13.56 -1.99 -4.86
C PRO A 114 12.13 -2.09 -5.41
N ASP A 115 11.86 -3.06 -6.30
CA ASP A 115 10.52 -3.28 -6.86
C ASP A 115 9.47 -3.59 -5.79
N TRP A 116 9.75 -4.50 -4.84
CA TRP A 116 8.80 -4.85 -3.79
C TRP A 116 8.48 -3.67 -2.88
N ARG A 117 9.50 -2.84 -2.58
CA ARG A 117 9.33 -1.63 -1.78
C ARG A 117 8.44 -0.63 -2.50
N ALA A 118 8.69 -0.41 -3.79
CA ALA A 118 7.92 0.50 -4.63
C ALA A 118 6.45 0.09 -4.75
N VAL A 119 6.15 -1.19 -5.01
CA VAL A 119 4.76 -1.66 -5.13
C VAL A 119 4.01 -1.59 -3.80
N CYS A 120 4.66 -1.89 -2.67
CA CYS A 120 4.09 -1.74 -1.34
C CYS A 120 3.79 -0.27 -1.00
N GLY A 121 4.76 0.63 -1.24
CA GLY A 121 4.56 2.07 -1.05
C GLY A 121 3.41 2.62 -1.90
N ALA A 122 3.33 2.24 -3.18
CA ALA A 122 2.25 2.64 -4.06
C ALA A 122 0.89 2.07 -3.63
N PHE A 123 0.85 0.83 -3.13
CA PHE A 123 -0.37 0.23 -2.57
C PHE A 123 -0.92 1.08 -1.41
N ALA A 124 -0.04 1.54 -0.52
CA ALA A 124 -0.38 2.46 0.56
C ALA A 124 -0.82 3.85 0.06
N GLU A 125 -0.13 4.40 -0.94
CA GLU A 125 -0.39 5.73 -1.50
C GLU A 125 -1.73 5.83 -2.22
N TYR A 126 -2.09 4.83 -3.02
CA TYR A 126 -3.25 4.89 -3.91
C TYR A 126 -4.51 4.21 -3.36
N ALA A 127 -4.46 3.59 -2.19
CA ALA A 127 -5.65 2.99 -1.57
C ALA A 127 -6.72 4.05 -1.27
N LYS A 128 -7.99 3.77 -1.61
CA LYS A 128 -9.14 4.64 -1.34
C LYS A 128 -10.33 3.86 -0.76
N PRO A 129 -10.17 3.27 0.43
CA PRO A 129 -11.21 2.47 1.05
C PRO A 129 -12.48 3.30 1.30
N ALA A 130 -13.65 2.72 1.03
CA ALA A 130 -14.95 3.38 1.23
C ALA A 130 -15.17 3.80 2.70
N ASP A 131 -14.78 2.92 3.62
CA ASP A 131 -14.89 3.14 5.06
C ASP A 131 -13.74 4.00 5.62
N LYS A 132 -12.83 4.50 4.78
CA LYS A 132 -11.65 5.31 5.15
C LYS A 132 -10.72 4.64 6.18
N LYS A 133 -10.75 3.31 6.26
CA LYS A 133 -9.97 2.50 7.20
C LYS A 133 -8.93 1.66 6.48
N ALA A 134 -7.77 1.53 7.10
CA ALA A 134 -6.72 0.57 6.77
C ALA A 134 -6.39 -0.29 8.00
N HIS A 135 -5.80 -1.46 7.77
CA HIS A 135 -5.50 -2.41 8.84
C HIS A 135 -4.05 -2.89 8.73
N LEU A 136 -3.34 -2.97 9.85
CA LEU A 136 -1.99 -3.52 9.95
C LEU A 136 -2.02 -4.76 10.82
N VAL A 137 -1.52 -5.88 10.30
CA VAL A 137 -1.19 -7.06 11.11
C VAL A 137 0.32 -7.10 11.33
N TYR A 138 0.78 -7.17 12.56
CA TYR A 138 2.22 -7.27 12.83
C TYR A 138 2.55 -8.49 13.70
N GLY A 139 3.67 -9.14 13.38
CA GLY A 139 4.27 -10.17 14.21
C GLY A 139 5.24 -9.60 15.25
N PRO A 140 5.82 -10.46 16.09
CA PRO A 140 6.85 -10.07 17.05
C PRO A 140 8.02 -9.32 16.41
N GLU A 141 8.58 -8.36 17.14
CA GLU A 141 9.76 -7.56 16.76
C GLU A 141 9.61 -6.70 15.49
N TYR A 142 8.38 -6.31 15.14
CA TYR A 142 8.13 -5.46 13.97
C TYR A 142 8.77 -4.07 14.06
N ASP A 143 9.04 -3.61 15.28
CA ASP A 143 9.57 -2.29 15.65
C ASP A 143 11.09 -2.28 15.79
N LYS A 144 11.73 -3.45 15.88
CA LYS A 144 13.18 -3.56 16.11
C LYS A 144 14.04 -3.39 14.83
N VAL A 145 13.42 -3.36 13.65
CA VAL A 145 14.14 -3.28 12.37
C VAL A 145 13.33 -2.52 11.31
N HIS A 146 14.00 -1.60 10.62
CA HIS A 146 13.51 -0.99 9.38
C HIS A 146 13.01 -2.04 8.40
N ASN A 147 11.78 -1.88 7.92
CA ASN A 147 11.12 -2.80 7.02
C ASN A 147 10.20 -2.04 6.05
N VAL A 148 9.61 -2.77 5.11
CA VAL A 148 8.74 -2.18 4.07
C VAL A 148 7.58 -1.39 4.68
N TRP A 149 7.02 -1.87 5.80
CA TRP A 149 5.97 -1.13 6.49
C TRP A 149 6.51 0.19 7.05
N SER A 150 7.65 0.19 7.74
CA SER A 150 8.18 1.39 8.37
C SER A 150 8.71 2.44 7.41
N ASP A 151 9.34 2.00 6.33
CA ASP A 151 10.12 2.87 5.46
C ASP A 151 9.33 3.34 4.23
N ASP A 152 8.37 2.53 3.77
CA ASP A 152 7.70 2.72 2.49
C ASP A 152 6.17 2.85 2.64
N GLU A 153 5.51 1.90 3.33
CA GLU A 153 4.03 1.89 3.43
C GLU A 153 3.49 2.93 4.42
N TRP A 154 4.07 3.04 5.62
CA TRP A 154 3.62 3.99 6.64
C TRP A 154 3.75 5.45 6.19
N PRO A 155 4.90 5.91 5.66
CA PRO A 155 5.02 7.30 5.20
C PRO A 155 4.09 7.64 4.02
N ALA A 156 3.77 6.65 3.18
CA ALA A 156 2.80 6.81 2.09
C ALA A 156 1.36 6.88 2.64
N LEU A 157 1.00 6.02 3.59
CA LEU A 157 -0.30 6.04 4.27
C LEU A 157 -0.52 7.33 5.06
N GLU A 158 0.50 7.89 5.71
CA GLU A 158 0.39 9.15 6.43
C GLU A 158 -0.04 10.30 5.51
N LYS A 159 0.48 10.33 4.28
CA LYS A 159 0.15 11.35 3.27
C LYS A 159 -1.18 11.07 2.54
N ASN A 160 -1.64 9.82 2.56
CA ASN A 160 -2.90 9.43 1.94
C ASN A 160 -4.10 9.94 2.76
N THR A 161 -4.80 10.94 2.22
CA THR A 161 -5.98 11.57 2.85
C THR A 161 -7.27 10.77 2.68
N ALA A 162 -7.29 9.76 1.80
CA ALA A 162 -8.44 8.88 1.64
C ALA A 162 -8.55 7.85 2.78
N VAL A 163 -7.44 7.55 3.46
CA VAL A 163 -7.39 6.71 4.66
C VAL A 163 -7.37 7.62 5.88
N ALA A 164 -8.45 7.66 6.65
CA ALA A 164 -8.54 8.47 7.87
C ALA A 164 -8.00 7.74 9.10
N GLN A 165 -8.17 6.42 9.17
CA GLN A 165 -7.83 5.61 10.33
C GLN A 165 -7.00 4.39 9.92
N VAL A 166 -6.03 4.03 10.75
CA VAL A 166 -5.27 2.78 10.60
C VAL A 166 -5.43 1.99 11.89
N TYR A 167 -5.95 0.77 11.84
CA TYR A 167 -6.09 -0.10 13.00
C TYR A 167 -5.01 -1.17 13.00
N ALA A 168 -4.38 -1.42 14.15
CA ALA A 168 -3.32 -2.41 14.25
C ALA A 168 -3.74 -3.64 15.05
N TYR A 169 -3.22 -4.79 14.62
CA TYR A 169 -3.50 -6.10 15.20
C TYR A 169 -2.17 -6.81 15.40
N GLU A 170 -1.90 -7.23 16.63
CA GLU A 170 -0.74 -8.06 16.94
C GLU A 170 -1.10 -9.52 16.71
N MET A 171 -0.30 -10.20 15.90
CA MET A 171 -0.40 -11.64 15.70
C MET A 171 0.03 -12.38 16.97
N ASN A 172 -0.81 -13.30 17.45
CA ASN A 172 -0.49 -14.14 18.60
C ASN A 172 0.53 -15.23 18.22
N GLU A 173 1.11 -15.90 19.22
CA GLU A 173 2.16 -16.92 19.02
C GLU A 173 1.73 -18.10 18.12
N ASP A 174 0.44 -18.39 18.07
CA ASP A 174 -0.14 -19.44 17.22
C ASP A 174 -0.05 -19.16 15.71
N GLY A 175 0.28 -17.92 15.33
CA GLY A 175 0.37 -17.47 13.94
C GLY A 175 -0.95 -17.49 13.17
N ARG A 176 -2.09 -17.54 13.88
CA ARG A 176 -3.44 -17.69 13.32
C ARG A 176 -4.46 -16.74 13.92
N THR A 177 -4.29 -16.36 15.18
CA THR A 177 -5.15 -15.42 15.88
C THR A 177 -4.43 -14.08 16.08
N TRP A 178 -5.20 -13.07 16.46
CA TRP A 178 -4.70 -11.72 16.65
C TRP A 178 -5.37 -11.03 17.83
N THR A 179 -4.70 -10.01 18.34
CA THR A 179 -5.18 -9.11 19.38
C THR A 179 -5.29 -7.70 18.82
N ASP A 180 -6.45 -7.05 18.97
CA ASP A 180 -6.65 -5.66 18.58
C ASP A 180 -5.82 -4.71 19.47
N LYS A 181 -5.09 -3.80 18.83
CA LYS A 181 -4.24 -2.79 19.47
C LYS A 181 -4.76 -1.38 19.26
N GLY A 182 -5.88 -1.25 18.57
CA GLY A 182 -6.58 -0.01 18.34
C GLY A 182 -6.03 0.80 17.16
N GLU A 183 -6.45 2.05 17.13
CA GLU A 183 -6.14 3.00 16.07
C GLU A 183 -4.73 3.60 16.25
N ILE A 184 -3.92 3.59 15.19
CA ILE A 184 -2.50 3.94 15.22
C ILE A 184 -2.14 5.19 14.41
N LYS A 185 -3.00 5.69 13.50
CA LYS A 185 -2.71 6.87 12.68
C LYS A 185 -2.85 8.17 13.47
N ALA A 186 -3.88 8.30 14.31
CA ALA A 186 -4.04 9.47 15.18
C ALA A 186 -3.16 9.37 16.43
N SER A 187 -3.09 8.19 17.05
CA SER A 187 -2.35 7.99 18.29
C SER A 187 -0.82 7.90 18.09
N ARG A 188 -0.38 7.60 16.87
CA ARG A 188 1.00 7.20 16.52
C ARG A 188 1.54 6.00 17.32
N LYS A 189 0.72 5.32 18.12
CA LYS A 189 1.12 4.08 18.82
C LYS A 189 1.32 3.00 17.77
N GLY A 190 2.49 2.38 17.68
CA GLY A 190 2.79 1.40 16.61
C GLY A 190 3.16 2.01 15.25
N SER A 191 3.29 3.34 15.19
CA SER A 191 4.15 3.97 14.20
C SER A 191 5.60 3.54 14.48
N PRO A 192 6.43 3.25 13.45
CA PRO A 192 7.86 2.99 13.63
C PRO A 192 8.60 4.12 14.35
N VAL A 193 7.98 5.32 14.36
CA VAL A 193 8.53 6.53 14.98
C VAL A 193 8.31 6.55 16.50
N HIS A 194 7.41 5.73 17.05
CA HIS A 194 7.13 5.72 18.50
C HIS A 194 8.28 5.12 19.32
N SER A 195 9.14 4.31 18.70
CA SER A 195 10.27 3.66 19.36
C SER A 195 11.47 4.60 19.61
N ALA A 196 11.44 5.84 19.10
CA ALA A 196 12.58 6.76 19.19
C ALA A 196 12.51 7.76 20.37
N ASN A 197 11.42 7.83 21.15
CA ASN A 197 11.31 8.86 22.18
C ASN A 197 10.67 8.45 23.51
N ALA A 198 10.48 7.15 23.76
CA ALA A 198 10.15 6.65 25.10
C ALA A 198 11.44 6.39 25.91
N SER A 199 12.29 7.42 26.06
CA SER A 199 13.16 7.46 27.23
C SER A 199 12.25 7.72 28.43
N PRO A 200 12.26 6.87 29.47
CA PRO A 200 11.52 7.18 30.69
C PRO A 200 12.20 8.40 31.31
N HIS A 201 11.56 9.58 31.20
CA HIS A 201 11.82 10.62 32.17
C HIS A 201 11.35 10.07 33.50
N ASN A 202 12.33 9.68 34.30
CA ASN A 202 12.16 9.29 35.68
C ASN A 202 11.60 10.51 36.42
N SER A 203 10.29 10.53 36.60
CA SER A 203 9.63 11.42 37.55
C SER A 203 9.44 10.62 38.83
N ASP A 204 10.25 11.01 39.83
CA ASP A 204 10.03 10.89 41.26
C ASP A 204 10.18 9.51 41.93
N VAL A 205 11.28 9.38 42.68
CA VAL A 205 11.27 8.79 44.03
C VAL A 205 12.13 9.69 44.94
N GLU A 206 11.42 10.38 45.83
CA GLU A 206 11.79 11.07 47.10
C GLU A 206 13.17 11.72 47.29
#